data_AF-A0A1Y4WJ55-F1
#
_entry.id   AF-A0A1Y4WJ55-F1
#
_cell.length_a   1.000
_cell.length_b   1.000
_cell.length_c   1.000
_cell.angle_alpha   90.00
_cell.angle_beta   90.00
_cell.angle_gamma   90.00
#
_symmetry.space_group_name_H-M   'P 1'
#
loop_
_entity.id
_entity.type
_entity.pdbx_description
1 polymer ?
#
loop_
_entity_poly.entity_id
_entity_poly.type
_entity_poly.pdbx_seq_one_letter_code
_entity_poly.pdbx_strand_id
1 'polypeptide(L)'
;MAVGIAACLLLGGLFLCLAARQYRRRARWRGAVRLLAVVKSVRYQEARQRKTEINDHKSSTEATLCFTDRGRAYEERRQFPGIILAPVPGQKLPILFDRDSREWILRKEARTHWCVFTALGCLCTAAGLALLLDGFGLLAELAAYRVEAPNLAGSAVCALIGLVCGACAYACVRGLMPSLLRTAAEPVVWLLKARVLHRFEEVDAQCVGIIWRETGDEDVSYYPFFQYTVEGEQLHWFPSHRMSRKRYRPGDRYTLYRDTVTGGCALRPGAMELLSAPFSLIPIGFFLLFILSLAACAAGTLCIAAIGFARLLGA
;
A
#
# COMPACT_ATOMS: atom_id res chain seq x y z
N MET A 1 2.06 -22.50 -30.00
CA MET A 1 1.65 -23.59 -29.07
C MET A 1 2.79 -23.97 -28.12
N ALA A 2 3.88 -24.59 -28.58
CA ALA A 2 4.98 -25.04 -27.72
C ALA A 2 5.62 -23.93 -26.85
N VAL A 3 5.82 -22.73 -27.41
CA VAL A 3 6.37 -21.57 -26.67
C VAL A 3 5.40 -21.10 -25.57
N GLY A 4 4.09 -21.09 -25.83
CA GLY A 4 3.09 -20.69 -24.84
C GLY A 4 2.95 -21.71 -23.71
N ILE A 5 2.99 -23.01 -24.04
CA ILE A 5 3.01 -24.11 -23.08
C ILE A 5 4.23 -24.02 -22.16
N ALA A 6 5.42 -23.88 -22.73
CA ALA A 6 6.67 -23.77 -21.98
C ALA A 6 6.66 -22.53 -21.07
N ALA A 7 6.18 -21.39 -21.58
CA ALA A 7 6.04 -20.16 -20.79
C ALA A 7 5.09 -20.34 -19.60
N CYS A 8 3.91 -20.94 -19.79
CA CYS A 8 2.94 -21.18 -18.73
C CYS A 8 3.48 -22.11 -17.64
N LEU A 9 4.17 -23.19 -18.00
CA LEU A 9 4.75 -24.13 -17.03
C LEU A 9 5.94 -23.53 -16.28
N LEU A 10 6.82 -22.79 -16.97
CA LEU A 10 7.94 -22.09 -16.34
C LEU A 10 7.46 -21.01 -15.36
N LEU A 11 6.48 -20.21 -15.75
CA LEU A 11 5.83 -19.22 -14.88
C LEU A 11 5.14 -19.89 -13.69
N GLY A 12 4.44 -21.01 -13.93
CA GLY A 12 3.81 -21.80 -12.88
C GLY A 12 4.82 -22.31 -11.84
N GLY A 13 5.91 -22.92 -12.30
CA GLY A 13 7.00 -23.38 -11.45
C GLY A 13 7.66 -22.23 -10.66
N LEU A 14 7.92 -21.11 -11.32
CA LEU A 14 8.48 -19.91 -10.67
C LEU A 14 7.57 -19.38 -9.57
N PHE A 15 6.26 -19.25 -9.82
CA PHE A 15 5.31 -18.77 -8.82
C PHE A 15 5.16 -19.74 -7.64
N LEU A 16 5.16 -21.05 -7.88
CA LEU A 16 5.13 -22.06 -6.80
C LEU A 16 6.42 -22.02 -5.96
N CYS A 17 7.59 -21.84 -6.58
CA CYS A 17 8.86 -21.65 -5.87
C CYS A 17 8.85 -20.39 -4.99
N LEU A 18 8.36 -19.27 -5.53
CA LEU A 18 8.20 -18.02 -4.77
C LEU A 18 7.19 -18.20 -3.62
N ALA A 19 6.08 -18.89 -3.86
CA ALA A 19 5.08 -19.20 -2.83
C ALA A 19 5.68 -20.05 -1.71
N ALA A 20 6.42 -21.11 -2.03
CA ALA A 20 7.08 -21.98 -1.05
C ALA A 20 8.11 -21.20 -0.22
N ARG A 21 8.92 -20.34 -0.85
CA ARG A 21 9.89 -19.50 -0.14
C ARG A 21 9.21 -18.52 0.82
N GLN A 22 8.13 -17.87 0.38
CA GLN A 22 7.36 -16.97 1.23
C GLN A 22 6.63 -17.71 2.36
N TYR A 23 6.09 -18.89 2.08
CA TYR A 23 5.45 -19.74 3.09
C TYR A 23 6.44 -20.14 4.18
N ARG A 24 7.67 -20.55 3.82
CA ARG A 24 8.73 -20.86 4.80
C ARG A 24 9.08 -19.64 5.66
N ARG A 25 9.19 -18.45 5.06
CA ARG A 25 9.39 -17.19 5.81
C ARG A 25 8.26 -16.92 6.80
N ARG A 26 7.00 -17.11 6.38
CA ARG A 26 5.83 -16.99 7.27
C ARG A 26 5.81 -18.08 8.34
N ALA A 27 6.26 -19.28 8.01
CA ALA A 27 6.30 -20.42 8.92
C ALA A 27 7.21 -20.17 10.12
N ARG A 28 8.34 -19.49 9.90
CA ARG A 28 9.26 -19.07 10.98
C ARG A 28 8.57 -18.24 12.07
N TRP A 29 7.53 -17.49 11.71
CA TRP A 29 6.78 -16.64 12.64
C TRP A 29 5.49 -17.31 13.16
N ARG A 30 5.32 -18.62 12.98
CA ARG A 30 4.21 -19.35 13.62
C ARG A 30 4.48 -19.44 15.11
N GLY A 31 3.50 -19.05 15.92
CA GLY A 31 3.66 -18.97 17.39
C GLY A 31 4.14 -17.61 17.89
N ALA A 32 4.60 -16.73 17.00
CA ALA A 32 4.97 -15.36 17.37
C ALA A 32 3.75 -14.57 17.87
N VAL A 33 3.97 -13.78 18.92
CA VAL A 33 2.94 -12.97 19.57
C VAL A 33 2.78 -11.66 18.82
N ARG A 34 1.53 -11.21 18.69
CA ARG A 34 1.20 -9.92 18.08
C ARG A 34 1.22 -8.85 19.17
N LEU A 35 2.14 -7.91 19.05
CA LEU A 35 2.28 -6.80 19.98
C LEU A 35 2.20 -5.47 19.23
N LEU A 36 1.96 -4.40 19.97
CA LEU A 36 2.03 -3.03 19.47
C LEU A 36 3.26 -2.38 20.09
N ALA A 37 4.25 -2.06 19.26
CA ALA A 37 5.39 -1.27 19.67
C ALA A 37 5.05 0.22 19.56
N VAL A 38 5.38 1.00 20.57
CA VAL A 38 5.26 2.46 20.57
C VAL A 38 6.61 3.04 20.21
N VAL A 39 6.65 3.93 19.22
CA VAL A 39 7.86 4.67 18.88
C VAL A 39 8.11 5.71 19.96
N LYS A 40 9.19 5.57 20.72
CA LYS A 40 9.53 6.47 21.82
C LYS A 40 10.32 7.68 21.33
N SER A 41 11.33 7.44 20.50
CA SER A 41 12.19 8.49 19.95
C SER A 41 12.63 8.14 18.54
N VAL A 42 12.93 9.18 17.77
CA VAL A 42 13.37 9.07 16.37
C VAL A 42 14.57 9.99 16.20
N ARG A 43 15.66 9.44 15.66
CA ARG A 43 16.88 10.17 15.31
C ARG A 43 17.06 10.13 13.80
N TYR A 44 17.03 11.30 13.18
CA TYR A 44 17.24 11.45 11.75
C TYR A 44 18.74 11.55 11.46
N GLN A 45 19.25 10.64 10.63
CA GLN A 45 20.60 10.71 10.08
C GLN A 45 20.49 11.27 8.66
N GLU A 46 20.59 12.60 8.58
CA GLU A 46 20.40 13.36 7.35
C GLU A 46 21.64 13.29 6.45
N ALA A 47 21.49 12.77 5.24
CA ALA A 47 22.50 12.87 4.19
C ALA A 47 22.29 14.16 3.39
N ARG A 48 22.96 15.24 3.83
CA ARG A 48 22.91 16.54 3.17
C ARG A 48 23.86 16.58 1.97
N GLN A 49 23.32 16.84 0.78
CA GLN A 49 24.15 17.10 -0.41
C GLN A 49 24.58 18.57 -0.49
N ARG A 50 23.70 19.48 -0.04
CA ARG A 50 23.98 20.91 0.15
C ARG A 50 23.52 21.32 1.55
N LYS A 51 23.91 22.51 2.03
CA LYS A 51 23.52 23.01 3.37
C LYS A 51 22.02 22.88 3.67
N THR A 52 21.17 22.96 2.64
CA THR A 52 19.72 23.03 2.74
C THR A 52 18.97 21.89 2.01
N GLU A 53 19.67 20.96 1.35
CA GLU A 53 19.06 19.88 0.56
C GLU A 53 19.43 18.52 1.16
N ILE A 54 18.40 17.77 1.56
CA ILE A 54 18.51 16.45 2.20
C ILE A 54 18.08 15.38 1.19
N ASN A 55 18.95 14.43 0.89
CA ASN A 55 18.61 13.32 -0.01
C ASN A 55 17.98 12.19 0.80
N ASP A 56 16.71 11.86 0.52
CA ASP A 56 15.99 10.80 1.25
C ASP A 56 16.62 9.41 1.08
N HIS A 57 17.05 9.06 -0.13
CA HIS A 57 17.62 7.72 -0.43
C HIS A 57 18.95 7.45 0.28
N LYS A 58 19.74 8.50 0.50
CA LYS A 58 21.01 8.42 1.24
C LYS A 58 20.84 8.65 2.74
N SER A 59 19.71 9.19 3.17
CA SER A 59 19.41 9.42 4.58
C SER A 59 18.90 8.14 5.24
N SER A 60 19.07 8.06 6.55
CA SER A 60 18.48 6.97 7.34
C SER A 60 17.85 7.52 8.61
N THR A 61 16.92 6.77 9.17
CA THR A 61 16.24 7.17 10.39
C THR A 61 16.30 6.04 11.40
N GLU A 62 16.85 6.31 12.58
CA GLU A 62 16.88 5.36 13.69
C GLU A 62 15.69 5.62 14.61
N ALA A 63 14.80 4.64 14.75
CA ALA A 63 13.68 4.73 15.68
C ALA A 63 13.87 3.77 16.84
N THR A 64 13.61 4.27 18.05
CA THR A 64 13.58 3.46 19.28
C THR A 64 12.15 3.04 19.55
N LEU A 65 11.92 1.74 19.58
CA LEU A 65 10.62 1.09 19.72
C LEU A 65 10.54 0.45 21.10
N CYS A 66 9.49 0.77 21.84
CA CYS A 66 9.21 0.16 23.13
C CYS A 66 7.96 -0.71 23.05
N PHE A 67 8.05 -1.94 23.53
CA PHE A 67 6.90 -2.82 23.67
C PHE A 67 6.98 -3.63 24.95
N THR A 68 5.82 -4.07 25.44
CA THR A 68 5.74 -4.87 26.66
C THR A 68 5.19 -6.26 26.35
N ASP A 69 5.83 -7.29 26.91
CA ASP A 69 5.33 -8.67 26.90
C ASP A 69 5.39 -9.24 28.33
N ARG A 70 4.26 -9.75 28.82
CA ARG A 70 4.12 -10.33 30.18
C ARG A 70 4.74 -9.48 31.30
N GLY A 71 4.56 -8.16 31.23
CA GLY A 71 5.08 -7.21 32.23
C GLY A 71 6.56 -6.85 32.09
N ARG A 72 7.28 -7.40 31.10
CA ARG A 72 8.64 -6.99 30.74
C ARG A 72 8.62 -5.97 29.61
N ALA A 73 9.30 -4.85 29.80
CA ALA A 73 9.48 -3.84 28.77
C ALA A 73 10.75 -4.16 27.96
N TYR A 74 10.62 -4.11 26.64
CA TYR A 74 11.70 -4.25 25.67
C TYR A 74 11.88 -2.90 24.96
N GLU A 75 13.13 -2.49 24.78
CA GLU A 75 13.50 -1.29 24.04
C GLU A 75 14.45 -1.68 22.92
N GLU A 76 13.96 -1.61 21.69
CA GLU A 76 14.63 -2.10 20.49
C GLU A 76 14.87 -0.94 19.54
N ARG A 77 16.07 -0.87 18.95
CA ARG A 77 16.42 0.17 17.98
C ARG A 77 16.40 -0.41 16.59
N ARG A 78 15.83 0.35 15.65
CA ARG A 78 15.79 -0.05 14.26
C ARG A 78 16.06 1.11 13.32
N GLN A 79 16.92 0.85 12.35
CA GLN A 79 17.20 1.76 11.26
C GLN A 79 16.17 1.55 10.13
N PHE A 80 15.60 2.65 9.66
CA PHE A 80 14.69 2.74 8.55
C PHE A 80 15.40 3.46 7.39
N PRO A 81 15.24 2.99 6.14
CA PRO A 81 15.76 3.70 4.98
C PRO A 81 14.93 4.97 4.72
N GLY A 82 15.62 6.10 4.59
CA GLY A 82 15.01 7.41 4.39
C GLY A 82 14.34 8.03 5.61
N ILE A 83 13.84 9.25 5.41
CA ILE A 83 13.19 10.09 6.43
C ILE A 83 11.68 10.08 6.21
N ILE A 84 11.21 10.14 4.96
CA ILE A 84 9.78 10.35 4.65
C ILE A 84 8.91 9.17 5.08
N LEU A 85 9.43 7.94 4.97
CA LEU A 85 8.69 6.71 5.35
C LEU A 85 8.98 6.27 6.78
N ALA A 86 9.79 7.03 7.52
CA ALA A 86 10.14 6.70 8.88
C ALA A 86 8.92 6.86 9.82
N PRO A 87 8.83 6.04 10.87
CA PRO A 87 7.76 6.16 11.84
C PRO A 87 7.93 7.43 12.70
N VAL A 88 6.82 7.95 13.22
CA VAL A 88 6.76 9.18 14.03
C VAL A 88 6.72 8.83 15.53
N PRO A 89 7.31 9.64 16.44
CA PRO A 89 7.14 9.45 17.88
C PRO A 89 5.68 9.31 18.30
N GLY A 90 5.40 8.41 19.24
CA GLY A 90 4.05 8.05 19.70
C GLY A 90 3.27 7.11 18.77
N GLN A 91 3.74 6.85 17.55
CA GLN A 91 3.07 5.94 16.63
C GLN A 91 3.10 4.49 17.14
N LYS A 92 1.95 3.83 17.11
CA LYS A 92 1.82 2.40 17.42
C LYS A 92 2.05 1.57 16.16
N LEU A 93 3.12 0.78 16.15
CA LEU A 93 3.47 -0.11 15.06
C LEU A 93 3.13 -1.57 15.42
N PRO A 94 2.36 -2.29 14.58
CA PRO A 94 2.11 -3.70 14.81
C PRO A 94 3.37 -4.52 14.50
N ILE A 95 3.84 -5.26 15.52
CA ILE A 95 5.00 -6.15 15.43
C ILE A 95 4.59 -7.61 15.66
N LEU A 96 5.44 -8.52 15.19
CA LEU A 96 5.47 -9.92 15.58
C LEU A 96 6.72 -10.13 16.43
N PHE A 97 6.56 -10.70 17.61
CA PHE A 97 7.63 -11.01 18.54
C PHE A 97 7.68 -12.52 18.76
N ASP A 98 8.82 -13.13 18.47
CA ASP A 98 9.08 -14.52 18.81
C ASP A 98 9.75 -14.59 20.18
N ARG A 99 9.10 -15.30 21.12
CA ARG A 99 9.58 -15.38 22.51
C ARG A 99 10.80 -16.28 22.66
N ASP A 100 10.92 -17.28 21.80
CA ASP A 100 11.96 -18.30 21.92
C ASP A 100 13.30 -17.77 21.41
N SER A 101 13.29 -17.14 20.22
CA SER A 101 14.48 -16.52 19.63
C SER A 101 14.73 -15.08 20.08
N ARG A 102 13.75 -14.44 20.74
CA ARG A 102 13.72 -12.99 21.03
C ARG A 102 13.81 -12.09 19.80
N GLU A 103 13.60 -12.65 18.61
CA GLU A 103 13.56 -11.86 17.39
C GLU A 103 12.21 -11.15 17.25
N TRP A 104 12.22 -9.99 16.60
CA TRP A 104 11.01 -9.26 16.28
C TRP A 104 11.03 -8.75 14.83
N ILE A 105 9.85 -8.58 14.25
CA ILE A 105 9.69 -8.02 12.92
C ILE A 105 8.43 -7.16 12.83
N LEU A 106 8.45 -6.16 11.95
CA LEU A 106 7.24 -5.42 11.63
C LEU A 106 6.24 -6.33 10.93
N ARG A 107 4.97 -6.27 11.36
CA ARG A 107 3.92 -7.12 10.78
C ARG A 107 3.77 -6.89 9.28
N LYS A 108 4.00 -5.65 8.80
CA LYS A 108 3.93 -5.31 7.36
C LYS A 108 4.97 -6.08 6.54
N GLU A 109 6.16 -6.33 7.10
CA GLU A 109 7.25 -7.04 6.43
C GLU A 109 7.06 -8.56 6.47
N ALA A 110 6.40 -9.06 7.52
CA ALA A 110 5.98 -10.44 7.62
C ALA A 110 4.74 -10.77 6.76
N ARG A 111 4.09 -9.78 6.14
CA ARG A 111 2.97 -10.02 5.21
C ARG A 111 3.52 -10.66 3.94
N THR A 112 3.27 -11.95 3.83
CA THR A 112 3.59 -12.74 2.64
C THR A 112 2.35 -12.90 1.78
N HIS A 113 2.49 -12.73 0.47
CA HIS A 113 1.42 -12.95 -0.52
C HIS A 113 1.42 -14.38 -1.06
N TRP A 114 1.91 -15.34 -0.26
CA TRP A 114 2.10 -16.73 -0.67
C TRP A 114 0.83 -17.37 -1.24
N CYS A 115 -0.36 -17.07 -0.69
CA CYS A 115 -1.63 -17.57 -1.22
C CYS A 115 -1.86 -17.12 -2.67
N VAL A 116 -1.53 -15.86 -2.99
CA VAL A 116 -1.70 -15.29 -4.33
C VAL A 116 -0.73 -15.95 -5.30
N PHE A 117 0.54 -16.11 -4.90
CA PHE A 117 1.53 -16.81 -5.71
C PHE A 117 1.21 -18.30 -5.89
N THR A 118 0.61 -18.94 -4.88
CA THR A 118 0.16 -20.34 -4.98
C THR A 118 -0.99 -20.45 -5.98
N ALA A 119 -1.99 -19.58 -5.87
CA ALA A 119 -3.12 -19.55 -6.79
C ALA A 119 -2.67 -19.30 -8.24
N LEU A 120 -1.81 -18.29 -8.46
CA LEU A 120 -1.21 -18.02 -9.77
C LEU A 120 -0.39 -19.20 -10.30
N GLY A 121 0.41 -19.82 -9.43
CA GLY A 121 1.18 -21.02 -9.78
C GLY A 121 0.30 -22.19 -10.21
N CYS A 122 -0.75 -22.49 -9.44
CA CYS A 122 -1.74 -23.52 -9.78
C CYS A 122 -2.48 -23.22 -11.09
N LEU A 123 -2.86 -21.96 -11.33
CA LEU A 123 -3.52 -21.54 -12.55
C LEU A 123 -2.62 -21.68 -13.78
N CYS A 124 -1.38 -21.19 -13.70
CA CYS A 124 -0.41 -21.28 -14.81
C CYS A 124 -0.03 -22.74 -15.11
N THR A 125 0.14 -23.57 -14.08
CA THR A 125 0.43 -25.01 -14.27
C THR A 125 -0.77 -25.78 -14.84
N ALA A 126 -1.99 -25.53 -14.34
CA ALA A 126 -3.21 -26.14 -14.88
C ALA A 126 -3.45 -25.74 -16.35
N ALA A 127 -3.26 -24.46 -16.69
CA ALA A 127 -3.37 -23.99 -18.07
C ALA A 127 -2.29 -24.61 -18.97
N GLY A 128 -1.04 -24.69 -18.49
CA GLY A 128 0.06 -25.34 -19.22
C GLY A 128 -0.19 -26.84 -19.46
N LEU A 129 -0.72 -27.56 -18.47
CA LEU A 129 -1.09 -28.97 -18.58
C LEU A 129 -2.28 -29.19 -19.53
N ALA A 130 -3.31 -28.33 -19.45
CA ALA A 130 -4.46 -28.38 -20.35
C ALA A 130 -4.02 -28.17 -21.81
N LEU A 131 -3.16 -27.18 -22.07
CA LEU A 131 -2.61 -26.92 -23.40
C LEU A 131 -1.67 -28.02 -23.91
N LEU A 132 -0.98 -28.73 -23.00
CA LEU A 132 -0.15 -29.90 -23.35
C LEU A 132 -0.99 -31.11 -23.76
N LEU A 133 -2.07 -31.37 -23.05
CA LEU A 133 -2.87 -32.58 -23.23
C LEU A 133 -3.81 -32.47 -24.43
N ASP A 134 -4.46 -31.33 -24.64
CA ASP A 134 -5.39 -31.14 -25.76
C ASP A 134 -5.50 -29.68 -26.21
N GLY A 135 -4.36 -29.07 -26.55
CA GLY A 135 -4.31 -27.65 -26.92
C GLY A 135 -5.16 -27.29 -28.15
N PHE A 136 -5.27 -28.18 -29.14
CA PHE A 136 -6.10 -27.95 -30.34
C PHE A 136 -7.59 -28.19 -30.05
N GLY A 137 -7.95 -29.21 -29.27
CA GLY A 137 -9.32 -29.44 -28.82
C GLY A 137 -9.84 -28.33 -27.93
N LEU A 138 -9.03 -27.83 -26.98
CA LEU A 138 -9.35 -26.65 -26.17
C LEU A 138 -9.56 -25.40 -27.01
N LEU A 139 -8.73 -25.18 -28.04
CA LEU A 139 -8.90 -24.05 -28.95
C LEU A 139 -10.19 -24.17 -29.78
N ALA A 140 -10.51 -25.38 -30.24
CA ALA A 140 -11.73 -25.69 -30.97
C ALA A 140 -12.98 -25.54 -30.09
N GLU A 141 -12.93 -26.00 -28.83
CA GLU A 141 -13.99 -25.81 -27.85
C GLU A 141 -14.16 -24.33 -27.51
N LEU A 142 -13.07 -23.58 -27.30
CA LEU A 142 -13.13 -22.13 -27.10
C LEU A 142 -13.72 -21.40 -28.31
N ALA A 143 -13.40 -21.82 -29.52
CA ALA A 143 -13.95 -21.25 -30.76
C ALA A 143 -15.42 -21.64 -30.98
N ALA A 144 -15.83 -22.81 -30.52
CA ALA A 144 -17.19 -23.32 -30.60
C ALA A 144 -18.09 -22.82 -29.45
N TYR A 145 -17.52 -22.14 -28.45
CA TYR A 145 -18.27 -21.67 -27.30
C TYR A 145 -19.37 -20.69 -27.73
N ARG A 146 -20.62 -21.08 -27.44
CA ARG A 146 -21.80 -20.21 -27.55
C ARG A 146 -22.49 -20.18 -26.21
N VAL A 147 -22.97 -19.01 -25.79
CA VAL A 147 -23.68 -18.85 -24.50
C VAL A 147 -24.91 -19.76 -24.40
N GLU A 148 -25.54 -20.07 -25.54
CA GLU A 148 -26.71 -20.95 -25.63
C GLU A 148 -26.36 -22.45 -25.50
N ALA A 149 -25.15 -22.85 -25.88
CA ALA A 149 -24.64 -24.23 -25.84
C ALA A 149 -23.30 -24.26 -25.07
N PRO A 150 -23.34 -24.26 -23.72
CA PRO A 150 -22.14 -24.12 -22.91
C PRO A 150 -21.28 -25.38 -22.99
N ASN A 151 -19.97 -25.18 -23.09
CA ASN A 151 -18.97 -26.24 -22.95
C ASN A 151 -18.11 -26.02 -21.69
N LEU A 152 -17.41 -27.08 -21.28
CA LEU A 152 -16.61 -27.07 -20.05
C LEU A 152 -15.47 -26.04 -20.13
N ALA A 153 -14.75 -26.01 -21.25
CA ALA A 153 -13.63 -25.10 -21.46
C ALA A 153 -14.04 -23.62 -21.43
N GLY A 154 -15.11 -23.26 -22.15
CA GLY A 154 -15.65 -21.89 -22.16
C GLY A 154 -16.21 -21.47 -20.81
N SER A 155 -16.93 -22.36 -20.12
CA SER A 155 -17.47 -22.10 -18.77
C SER A 155 -16.34 -21.91 -17.73
N ALA A 156 -15.28 -22.71 -17.82
CA ALA A 156 -14.10 -22.57 -16.97
C ALA A 156 -13.34 -21.27 -17.23
N VAL A 157 -13.18 -20.86 -18.49
CA VAL A 157 -12.56 -19.58 -18.85
C VAL A 157 -13.41 -18.40 -18.38
N CYS A 158 -14.73 -18.44 -18.54
CA CYS A 158 -15.64 -17.43 -17.97
C CYS A 158 -15.53 -17.34 -16.45
N ALA A 159 -15.45 -18.47 -15.75
CA ALA A 159 -15.24 -18.49 -14.29
C ALA A 159 -13.90 -17.85 -13.89
N LEU A 160 -12.83 -18.16 -14.62
CA LEU A 160 -11.50 -17.58 -14.37
C LEU A 160 -11.47 -16.07 -14.59
N ILE A 161 -12.04 -15.59 -15.70
CA ILE A 161 -12.17 -14.16 -15.98
C ILE A 161 -12.96 -13.48 -14.86
N GLY A 162 -14.08 -14.08 -14.45
CA GLY A 162 -14.91 -13.53 -13.38
C GLY A 162 -14.22 -13.45 -12.03
N LEU A 163 -13.47 -14.49 -11.65
CA LEU A 163 -12.66 -14.51 -10.43
C LEU A 163 -11.53 -13.46 -10.48
N VAL A 164 -10.85 -13.30 -11.61
CA VAL A 164 -9.80 -12.29 -11.79
C VAL A 164 -10.38 -10.89 -11.71
N CYS A 165 -11.47 -10.60 -12.44
CA CYS A 165 -12.15 -9.31 -12.39
C CYS A 165 -12.66 -8.98 -10.98
N GLY A 166 -13.24 -9.95 -10.28
CA GLY A 166 -13.70 -9.79 -8.90
C GLY A 166 -12.56 -9.53 -7.91
N ALA A 167 -11.44 -10.26 -8.05
CA ALA A 167 -10.25 -10.05 -7.24
C ALA A 167 -9.62 -8.67 -7.49
N CYS A 168 -9.57 -8.22 -8.74
CA CYS A 168 -9.12 -6.88 -9.12
C CYS A 168 -10.02 -5.79 -8.55
N ALA A 169 -11.36 -5.93 -8.67
CA ALA A 169 -12.31 -4.99 -8.08
C ALA A 169 -12.11 -4.89 -6.56
N TYR A 170 -11.99 -6.03 -5.87
CA TYR A 170 -11.72 -6.07 -4.44
C TYR A 170 -10.38 -5.44 -4.06
N ALA A 171 -9.33 -5.70 -4.84
CA ALA A 171 -8.01 -5.08 -4.63
C ALA A 171 -8.06 -3.56 -4.82
N CYS A 172 -8.78 -3.06 -5.82
CA CYS A 172 -8.98 -1.62 -6.05
C CYS A 172 -9.74 -0.96 -4.90
N VAL A 173 -10.84 -1.56 -4.43
CA VAL A 173 -11.62 -1.07 -3.27
C VAL A 173 -10.78 -1.03 -2.00
N ARG A 174 -9.97 -2.07 -1.75
CA ARG A 174 -9.19 -2.17 -0.51
C ARG A 174 -7.89 -1.37 -0.55
N GLY A 175 -7.28 -1.23 -1.72
CA GLY A 175 -5.96 -0.63 -1.90
C GLY A 175 -6.02 0.84 -2.31
N LEU A 176 -6.72 1.14 -3.40
CA LEU A 176 -6.67 2.46 -4.07
C LEU A 176 -7.72 3.42 -3.50
N MET A 177 -8.92 2.91 -3.22
CA MET A 177 -10.03 3.75 -2.75
C MET A 177 -9.72 4.51 -1.45
N PRO A 178 -9.11 3.90 -0.40
CA PRO A 178 -8.84 4.61 0.84
C PRO A 178 -7.82 5.74 0.66
N SER A 179 -6.81 5.55 -0.20
CA SER A 179 -5.85 6.61 -0.51
C SER A 179 -6.49 7.77 -1.26
N LEU A 180 -7.33 7.50 -2.26
CA LEU A 180 -8.00 8.54 -3.04
C LEU A 180 -8.98 9.35 -2.18
N LEU A 181 -9.78 8.65 -1.37
CA LEU A 181 -10.70 9.30 -0.42
C LEU A 181 -9.95 10.15 0.61
N ARG A 182 -8.82 9.65 1.14
CA ARG A 182 -8.01 10.40 2.10
C ARG A 182 -7.48 11.69 1.46
N THR A 183 -6.91 11.62 0.27
CA THR A 183 -6.37 12.80 -0.43
C THR A 183 -7.45 13.84 -0.73
N ALA A 184 -8.64 13.40 -1.14
CA ALA A 184 -9.75 14.30 -1.41
C ALA A 184 -10.35 14.93 -0.14
N ALA A 185 -10.42 14.15 0.95
CA ALA A 185 -11.01 14.61 2.21
C ALA A 185 -10.06 15.47 3.05
N GLU A 186 -8.74 15.33 2.93
CA GLU A 186 -7.74 16.03 3.74
C GLU A 186 -7.92 17.56 3.84
N PRO A 187 -8.09 18.32 2.73
CA PRO A 187 -8.31 19.77 2.81
C PRO A 187 -9.66 20.13 3.49
N VAL A 188 -10.70 19.31 3.28
CA VAL A 188 -12.03 19.51 3.87
C VAL A 188 -12.00 19.22 5.37
N VAL A 189 -11.35 18.13 5.77
CA VAL A 189 -11.16 17.74 7.18
C VAL A 189 -10.35 18.79 7.91
N TRP A 190 -9.31 19.35 7.29
CA TRP A 190 -8.55 20.46 7.86
C TRP A 190 -9.44 21.68 8.11
N LEU A 191 -10.22 22.10 7.11
CA LEU A 191 -11.16 23.23 7.25
C LEU A 191 -12.18 23.00 8.37
N LEU A 192 -12.73 21.80 8.47
CA LEU A 192 -13.69 21.43 9.50
C LEU A 192 -13.06 21.47 10.90
N LYS A 193 -11.84 20.95 11.04
CA LYS A 193 -11.07 21.02 12.29
C LYS A 193 -10.72 22.45 12.69
N ALA A 194 -10.34 23.29 11.73
CA ALA A 194 -9.93 24.66 11.96
C ALA A 194 -11.10 25.59 12.30
N ARG A 195 -12.17 25.55 11.50
CA ARG A 195 -13.28 26.51 11.61
C ARG A 195 -14.42 26.06 12.51
N VAL A 196 -14.70 24.77 12.58
CA VAL A 196 -15.85 24.25 13.34
C VAL A 196 -15.42 23.77 14.73
N LEU A 197 -14.28 23.06 14.79
CA LEU A 197 -13.83 22.42 16.03
C LEU A 197 -12.78 23.25 16.80
N HIS A 198 -12.25 24.34 16.22
CA HIS A 198 -11.17 25.16 16.79
C HIS A 198 -10.02 24.34 17.40
N ARG A 199 -9.64 23.24 16.73
CA ARG A 199 -8.69 22.25 17.26
C ARG A 199 -7.22 22.56 16.99
N PHE A 200 -6.90 23.67 16.33
CA PHE A 200 -5.53 23.95 15.96
C PHE A 200 -4.93 25.06 16.80
N GLU A 201 -3.74 24.79 17.31
CA GLU A 201 -2.83 25.75 17.91
C GLU A 201 -1.78 26.16 16.86
N GLU A 202 -1.51 27.46 16.76
CA GLU A 202 -0.49 28.00 15.85
C GLU A 202 0.88 27.90 16.50
N VAL A 203 1.83 27.29 15.79
CA VAL A 203 3.20 27.07 16.27
C VAL A 203 4.17 27.59 15.23
N ASP A 204 5.07 28.48 15.64
CA ASP A 204 6.15 28.97 14.79
C ASP A 204 7.19 27.89 14.54
N ALA A 205 7.41 27.60 13.26
CA ALA A 205 8.38 26.61 12.81
C ALA A 205 9.37 27.22 11.83
N GLN A 206 10.63 26.80 11.91
CA GLN A 206 11.66 27.15 10.95
C GLN A 206 11.83 26.04 9.91
N CYS A 207 11.84 26.39 8.64
CA CYS A 207 12.19 25.44 7.57
C CYS A 207 13.72 25.25 7.57
N VAL A 208 14.21 24.10 7.99
CA VAL A 208 15.66 23.83 8.10
C VAL A 208 16.24 23.32 6.77
N GLY A 209 15.41 22.68 5.94
CA GLY A 209 15.82 22.14 4.66
C GLY A 209 14.68 21.59 3.84
N ILE A 210 15.01 21.09 2.64
CA ILE A 210 14.08 20.39 1.76
C ILE A 210 14.60 18.98 1.55
N ILE A 211 13.78 18.00 1.92
CA ILE A 211 14.00 16.61 1.60
C ILE A 211 13.55 16.39 0.16
N TRP A 212 14.40 15.81 -0.65
CA TRP A 212 14.04 15.41 -2.01
C TRP A 212 14.17 13.90 -2.18
N ARG A 213 13.23 13.33 -2.92
CA ARG A 213 13.12 11.90 -3.23
C ARG A 213 12.91 11.72 -4.72
N GLU A 214 13.79 10.96 -5.36
CA GLU A 214 13.60 10.49 -6.74
C GLU A 214 12.61 9.32 -6.74
N THR A 215 11.56 9.42 -7.54
CA THR A 215 10.55 8.37 -7.69
C THR A 215 10.53 7.88 -9.13
N GLY A 216 11.59 7.18 -9.56
CA GLY A 216 11.74 6.72 -10.95
C GLY A 216 12.39 7.76 -11.86
N ASP A 217 12.24 7.58 -13.17
CA ASP A 217 13.21 8.10 -14.16
C ASP A 217 13.43 9.62 -14.13
N GLU A 218 12.45 10.48 -13.80
CA GLU A 218 12.71 11.93 -13.71
C GLU A 218 11.85 12.68 -12.67
N ASP A 219 11.02 11.99 -11.89
CA ASP A 219 10.06 12.64 -10.99
C ASP A 219 10.65 12.85 -9.58
N VAL A 220 11.09 14.08 -9.30
CA VAL A 220 11.62 14.48 -7.99
C VAL A 220 10.51 15.07 -7.13
N SER A 221 10.22 14.41 -6.00
CA SER A 221 9.29 14.89 -4.98
C SER A 221 10.03 15.65 -3.89
N TYR A 222 9.49 16.81 -3.49
CA TYR A 222 10.07 17.68 -2.47
C TYR A 222 9.18 17.73 -1.22
N TYR A 223 9.82 17.70 -0.05
CA TYR A 223 9.17 17.73 1.26
C TYR A 223 9.93 18.71 2.16
N PRO A 224 9.34 19.85 2.57
CA PRO A 224 9.98 20.75 3.51
C PRO A 224 10.17 20.08 4.88
N PHE A 225 11.33 20.30 5.49
CA PHE A 225 11.69 19.79 6.80
C PHE A 225 11.66 20.95 7.81
N PHE A 226 10.71 20.91 8.73
CA PHE A 226 10.48 21.95 9.72
C PHE A 226 11.00 21.54 11.09
N GLN A 227 11.55 22.51 11.81
CA GLN A 227 11.91 22.42 13.20
C GLN A 227 11.09 23.44 13.99
N TYR A 228 10.51 23.00 15.09
CA TYR A 228 9.68 23.84 15.97
C TYR A 228 9.92 23.46 17.43
N THR A 229 9.59 24.36 18.34
CA THR A 229 9.81 24.15 19.77
C THR A 229 8.48 24.14 20.50
N VAL A 230 8.25 23.11 21.33
CA VAL A 230 7.07 22.98 22.19
C VAL A 230 7.58 22.64 23.59
N GLU A 231 7.14 23.39 24.60
CA GLU A 231 7.48 23.13 26.01
C GLU A 231 8.99 23.00 26.28
N GLY A 232 9.82 23.71 25.49
CA GLY A 232 11.27 23.69 25.60
C GLY A 232 11.97 22.54 24.85
N GLU A 233 11.22 21.61 24.27
CA GLU A 233 11.77 20.54 23.43
C GLU A 233 11.76 20.92 21.95
N GLN A 234 12.89 20.68 21.26
CA GLN A 234 12.98 20.84 19.81
C GLN A 234 12.45 19.59 19.10
N LEU A 235 11.41 19.79 18.30
CA LEU A 235 10.76 18.75 17.52
C LEU A 235 10.93 19.02 16.02
N HIS A 236 10.87 17.94 15.24
CA HIS A 236 10.95 17.99 13.80
C HIS A 236 9.65 17.47 13.18
N TRP A 237 9.22 18.09 12.09
CA TRP A 237 8.05 17.67 11.34
C TRP A 237 8.24 17.90 9.84
N PHE A 238 7.68 17.01 9.04
CA PHE A 238 7.64 17.12 7.59
C PHE A 238 6.26 16.65 7.10
N PRO A 239 5.76 17.21 5.98
CA PRO A 239 4.46 16.81 5.45
C PRO A 239 4.51 15.40 4.87
N SER A 240 3.39 14.69 4.92
CA SER A 240 3.24 13.35 4.34
C SER A 240 3.04 13.36 2.83
N HIS A 241 2.77 14.51 2.23
CA HIS A 241 2.51 14.68 0.80
C HIS A 241 3.56 15.58 0.14
N ARG A 242 3.79 15.36 -1.15
CA ARG A 242 4.73 16.15 -1.95
C ARG A 242 4.28 17.62 -1.98
N MET A 243 5.24 18.51 -1.91
CA MET A 243 5.03 19.96 -1.93
C MET A 243 5.85 20.59 -3.04
N SER A 244 5.38 21.73 -3.56
CA SER A 244 6.15 22.50 -4.54
C SER A 244 7.40 23.09 -3.89
N ARG A 245 8.56 22.86 -4.51
CA ARG A 245 9.85 23.43 -4.08
C ARG A 245 9.80 24.95 -3.92
N LYS A 246 9.01 25.65 -4.73
CA LYS A 246 8.93 27.12 -4.73
C LYS A 246 8.18 27.69 -3.52
N ARG A 247 7.38 26.86 -2.83
CA ARG A 247 6.47 27.31 -1.76
C ARG A 247 7.18 27.52 -0.41
N TYR A 248 8.24 26.76 -0.15
CA TYR A 248 8.97 26.80 1.11
C TYR A 248 10.46 27.01 0.88
N ARG A 249 11.05 27.96 1.59
CA ARG A 249 12.46 28.28 1.52
C ARG A 249 13.15 27.91 2.83
N PRO A 250 14.29 27.22 2.77
CA PRO A 250 15.12 26.97 3.95
C PRO A 250 15.59 28.27 4.59
N GLY A 251 15.53 28.35 5.92
CA GLY A 251 15.88 29.53 6.72
C GLY A 251 14.66 30.33 7.19
N ASP A 252 13.59 30.33 6.39
CA ASP A 252 12.38 31.13 6.67
C ASP A 252 11.51 30.48 7.76
N ARG A 253 10.73 31.33 8.45
CA ARG A 253 9.75 30.92 9.46
C ARG A 253 8.36 30.78 8.84
N TYR A 254 7.65 29.74 9.25
CA TYR A 254 6.32 29.39 8.79
C TYR A 254 5.46 28.94 9.98
N THR A 255 4.16 29.22 9.91
CA THR A 255 3.19 28.78 10.92
C THR A 255 2.74 27.35 10.64
N LEU A 256 2.96 26.46 11.59
CA LEU A 256 2.36 25.13 11.64
C LEU A 256 1.10 25.17 12.50
N TYR A 257 0.14 24.30 12.17
CA TYR A 257 -1.10 24.12 12.91
C TYR A 257 -1.04 22.77 13.63
N ARG A 258 -0.85 22.79 14.95
CA ARG A 258 -0.80 21.59 15.79
C ARG A 258 -2.19 21.27 16.31
N ASP A 259 -2.67 20.06 16.04
CA ASP A 259 -3.96 19.58 16.55
C ASP A 259 -3.86 19.34 18.06
N THR A 260 -4.67 20.03 18.86
CA THR A 260 -4.61 20.00 20.33
C THR A 260 -4.98 18.65 20.93
N VAL A 261 -5.70 17.80 20.19
CA VAL A 261 -6.14 16.48 20.65
C VAL A 261 -5.15 15.40 20.24
N THR A 262 -4.67 15.45 18.99
CA THR A 262 -3.80 14.41 18.45
C THR A 262 -2.30 14.73 18.53
N GLY A 263 -1.96 15.99 18.82
CA GLY A 263 -0.59 16.51 18.79
C GLY A 263 0.03 16.57 17.39
N GLY A 264 -0.70 16.19 16.35
CA GLY A 264 -0.21 16.14 14.98
C GLY A 264 -0.15 17.53 14.34
N CYS A 265 0.94 17.83 13.66
CA CYS A 265 1.10 19.10 12.92
C CYS A 265 0.56 18.99 11.49
N ALA A 266 0.01 20.08 11.00
CA ALA A 266 -0.45 20.26 9.63
C ALA A 266 -0.10 21.67 9.13
N LEU A 267 0.00 21.82 7.80
CA LEU A 267 0.09 23.12 7.14
C LEU A 267 -1.30 23.58 6.72
N ARG A 268 -1.50 24.89 6.64
CA ARG A 268 -2.72 25.45 6.05
C ARG A 268 -2.79 25.06 4.56
N PRO A 269 -3.90 24.48 4.09
CA PRO A 269 -4.06 24.15 2.68
C PRO A 269 -3.99 25.41 1.83
N GLY A 270 -3.32 25.30 0.68
CA GLY A 270 -3.20 26.40 -0.28
C GLY A 270 -4.54 26.70 -0.96
N ALA A 271 -4.71 27.92 -1.48
CA ALA A 271 -5.91 28.29 -2.23
C ALA A 271 -6.18 27.34 -3.41
N MET A 272 -5.13 26.92 -4.12
CA MET A 272 -5.22 25.96 -5.22
C MET A 272 -5.57 24.54 -4.75
N GLU A 273 -5.14 24.13 -3.56
CA GLU A 273 -5.51 22.83 -2.98
C GLU A 273 -6.99 22.79 -2.60
N LEU A 274 -7.52 23.92 -2.10
CA LEU A 274 -8.94 24.08 -1.82
C LEU A 274 -9.78 24.13 -3.10
N LEU A 275 -9.33 24.84 -4.13
CA LEU A 275 -10.00 24.91 -5.44
C LEU A 275 -9.94 23.58 -6.20
N SER A 276 -8.89 22.78 -6.00
CA SER A 276 -8.74 21.46 -6.62
C SER A 276 -9.48 20.34 -5.88
N ALA A 277 -9.94 20.57 -4.65
CA ALA A 277 -10.74 19.62 -3.89
C ALA A 277 -11.95 19.05 -4.67
N PRO A 278 -12.80 19.86 -5.36
CA PRO A 278 -13.87 19.30 -6.20
C PRO A 278 -13.33 18.52 -7.42
N PHE A 279 -12.22 18.95 -8.03
CA PHE A 279 -11.61 18.23 -9.15
C PHE A 279 -11.02 16.88 -8.73
N SER A 280 -10.66 16.71 -7.46
CA SER A 280 -10.23 15.41 -6.92
C SER A 280 -11.34 14.35 -6.91
N LEU A 281 -12.61 14.76 -7.05
CA LEU A 281 -13.75 13.85 -7.20
C LEU A 281 -13.79 13.18 -8.58
N ILE A 282 -13.20 13.79 -9.61
CA ILE A 282 -13.18 13.24 -10.97
C ILE A 282 -12.45 11.88 -11.02
N PRO A 283 -11.19 11.74 -10.55
CA PRO A 283 -10.54 10.43 -10.52
C PRO A 283 -11.27 9.46 -9.59
N ILE A 284 -11.86 9.92 -8.47
CA ILE A 284 -12.69 9.06 -7.61
C ILE A 284 -13.87 8.48 -8.39
N GLY A 285 -14.59 9.31 -9.15
CA GLY A 285 -15.69 8.89 -10.01
C GLY A 285 -15.23 7.88 -11.08
N PHE A 286 -14.10 8.14 -11.72
CA PHE A 286 -13.50 7.19 -12.67
C PHE A 286 -13.19 5.84 -12.02
N PHE A 287 -12.52 5.83 -10.85
CA PHE A 287 -12.21 4.59 -10.14
C PHE A 287 -13.45 3.86 -9.65
N LEU A 288 -14.51 4.59 -9.25
CA LEU A 288 -15.80 3.99 -8.89
C LEU A 288 -16.44 3.31 -10.11
N LEU A 289 -16.48 3.97 -11.27
CA LEU A 289 -17.00 3.39 -12.50
C LEU A 289 -16.17 2.18 -12.95
N PHE A 290 -14.85 2.25 -12.82
CA PHE A 290 -13.94 1.15 -13.11
C PHE A 290 -14.14 -0.05 -12.17
N ILE A 291 -14.30 0.18 -10.88
CA ILE A 291 -14.63 -0.87 -9.90
C ILE A 291 -15.99 -1.48 -10.23
N LEU A 292 -16.98 -0.64 -10.55
CA LEU A 292 -18.32 -1.09 -10.91
C LEU A 292 -18.31 -1.93 -12.19
N SER A 293 -17.54 -1.53 -13.22
CA SER A 293 -17.43 -2.30 -14.46
C SER A 293 -16.73 -3.63 -14.24
N LEU A 294 -15.66 -3.67 -13.43
CA LEU A 294 -15.02 -4.92 -13.03
C LEU A 294 -15.96 -5.84 -12.22
N ALA A 295 -16.73 -5.27 -11.30
CA ALA A 295 -17.70 -6.02 -10.50
C ALA A 295 -18.85 -6.56 -11.36
N ALA A 296 -19.38 -5.76 -12.29
CA ALA A 296 -20.42 -6.17 -13.23
C ALA A 296 -19.90 -7.26 -14.19
N CYS A 297 -18.67 -7.11 -14.69
CA CYS A 297 -18.02 -8.13 -15.51
C CYS A 297 -17.81 -9.43 -14.72
N ALA A 298 -17.36 -9.34 -13.46
CA ALA A 298 -17.21 -10.49 -12.57
C ALA A 298 -18.54 -11.20 -12.33
N ALA A 299 -19.59 -10.46 -11.98
CA ALA A 299 -20.92 -11.02 -11.76
C ALA A 299 -21.47 -11.68 -13.04
N GLY A 300 -21.39 -11.01 -14.18
CA GLY A 300 -21.88 -11.53 -15.46
C GLY A 300 -21.16 -12.81 -15.89
N THR A 301 -19.84 -12.81 -15.86
CA THR A 301 -19.03 -13.97 -16.28
C THR A 301 -19.13 -15.14 -15.30
N LEU A 302 -19.24 -14.89 -14.00
CA LEU A 302 -19.51 -15.95 -13.00
C LEU A 302 -20.93 -16.52 -13.13
N CYS A 303 -21.94 -15.69 -13.40
CA CYS A 303 -23.30 -16.17 -13.66
C CYS A 303 -23.35 -17.05 -14.91
N ILE A 304 -22.71 -16.61 -16.01
CA ILE A 304 -22.62 -17.39 -17.26
C ILE A 304 -21.92 -18.73 -16.99
N ALA A 305 -20.80 -18.71 -16.25
CA ALA A 305 -20.10 -19.93 -15.89
C ALA A 305 -20.95 -20.86 -15.00
N ALA A 306 -21.66 -20.33 -14.01
CA ALA A 306 -22.53 -21.10 -13.13
C ALA A 306 -23.67 -21.77 -13.91
N ILE A 307 -24.29 -21.07 -14.85
CA ILE A 307 -25.32 -21.62 -15.75
C ILE A 307 -24.71 -22.72 -16.63
N GLY A 308 -23.50 -22.49 -17.17
CA GLY A 308 -22.76 -23.47 -17.95
C GLY A 308 -22.48 -24.76 -17.18
N PHE A 309 -21.93 -24.65 -15.97
CA PHE A 309 -21.69 -25.79 -15.09
C PHE A 309 -22.98 -26.50 -14.66
N ALA A 310 -24.04 -25.76 -14.34
CA ALA A 310 -25.32 -26.36 -13.95
C ALA A 310 -25.94 -27.18 -15.09
N ARG A 311 -25.83 -26.69 -16.35
CA ARG A 311 -26.31 -27.44 -17.53
C ARG A 311 -25.44 -28.65 -17.85
N LEU A 312 -24.14 -28.60 -17.57
CA LEU A 312 -23.22 -29.71 -17.78
C LEU A 312 -23.30 -30.79 -16.68
N LEU A 313 -23.69 -30.42 -15.46
CA LEU A 313 -23.85 -31.34 -14.33
C LEU A 313 -25.26 -31.96 -14.23
N GLY A 314 -26.25 -31.35 -14.89
CA GLY A 314 -27.63 -31.84 -14.96
C GLY A 314 -27.97 -32.65 -16.21
N ALA A 315 -26.99 -32.88 -17.10
CA ALA A 315 -27.05 -33.78 -18.24
C ALA A 315 -26.25 -35.06 -17.94
#